data_AF-A0A8C9YB42-F1
#
_entry.id   AF-A0A8C9YB42-F1
#
_cell.length_a   1.000
_cell.length_b   1.000
_cell.length_c   1.000
_cell.angle_alpha   90.00
_cell.angle_beta   90.00
_cell.angle_gamma   90.00
#
_symmetry.space_group_name_H-M   'P 1'
#
loop_
_entity.id
_entity.type
_entity.pdbx_description
1 polymer ?
#
loop_
_entity_poly.entity_id
_entity_poly.type
_entity_poly.pdbx_seq_one_letter_code
_entity_poly.pdbx_strand_id
1 'polypeptide(L)'
;KKHRNFTCTKPMWKITNTDYKLIAHNLKYRKLIIYVNQNGHLTFNGAFSSYSPQRFPMYGTRDIIAVFWTDLDNRVNGEIYYNQYTSSSVLQQATQDINRYFPGLNFNANWVFVATWYEVAYYPTTGTRTTIQAVLISGGQYSFVLMNYGIIALTTHNAGYDTENSTHHFTIPGSFSNNATGIYSAFRLGSNVNVPGRWAFRIDLGSRGPLYPIAGTTSPRLDDGSSPLIPLQRPFVYFGRSYSQIYVCGLLSNHWNSKST
;
A
#
# COMPACT_ATOMS: atom_id res chain seq x y z
N LYS A 1 -1.81 15.60 25.15
CA LYS A 1 -1.92 14.81 23.90
C LYS A 1 -2.70 15.66 22.89
N LYS A 2 -2.10 16.16 21.79
CA LYS A 2 -2.87 16.80 20.70
C LYS A 2 -3.36 15.71 19.75
N HIS A 3 -4.63 15.75 19.35
CA HIS A 3 -5.16 14.83 18.34
C HIS A 3 -4.68 15.27 16.95
N ARG A 4 -4.15 14.34 16.14
CA ARG A 4 -3.93 14.57 14.71
C ARG A 4 -5.29 14.51 14.02
N ASN A 5 -5.81 15.64 13.54
CA ASN A 5 -7.00 15.66 12.70
C ASN A 5 -6.64 15.18 11.29
N PHE A 6 -7.07 13.97 10.94
CA PHE A 6 -6.95 13.43 9.59
C PHE A 6 -8.17 13.82 8.75
N THR A 7 -8.08 14.92 8.01
CA THR A 7 -9.17 15.39 7.15
C THR A 7 -9.09 14.81 5.75
N CYS A 8 -9.59 13.58 5.57
CA CYS A 8 -10.09 13.14 4.26
C CYS A 8 -11.41 13.86 3.94
N THR A 9 -11.34 15.18 3.77
CA THR A 9 -12.45 16.06 3.38
C THR A 9 -11.94 16.97 2.26
N LYS A 10 -12.60 17.08 1.10
CA LYS A 10 -14.06 17.11 0.95
C LYS A 10 -14.55 16.22 -0.23
N PRO A 11 -15.74 15.62 -0.14
CA PRO A 11 -16.52 15.29 -1.32
C PRO A 11 -17.27 16.54 -1.83
N MET A 12 -17.28 16.76 -3.15
CA MET A 12 -18.42 17.27 -3.94
C MET A 12 -17.97 17.67 -5.36
N TRP A 13 -18.51 16.98 -6.36
CA TRP A 13 -19.06 17.68 -7.53
C TRP A 13 -20.58 17.49 -7.46
N LYS A 14 -21.31 18.60 -7.39
CA LYS A 14 -22.76 18.63 -7.21
C LYS A 14 -23.44 18.65 -8.58
N ILE A 15 -23.93 17.49 -9.04
CA ILE A 15 -24.90 17.45 -10.14
C ILE A 15 -26.30 17.45 -9.54
N THR A 16 -27.11 18.45 -9.88
CA THR A 16 -28.55 18.53 -9.62
C THR A 16 -29.28 17.64 -10.63
N ASN A 17 -30.24 16.78 -10.28
CA ASN A 17 -31.56 17.17 -9.77
C ASN A 17 -32.35 15.94 -9.25
N THR A 18 -33.38 16.18 -8.42
CA THR A 18 -34.55 15.30 -8.12
C THR A 18 -34.39 13.83 -7.64
N ASP A 19 -35.19 13.50 -6.62
CA ASP A 19 -35.84 12.21 -6.32
C ASP A 19 -35.02 10.99 -5.88
N TYR A 20 -34.45 11.09 -4.68
CA TYR A 20 -34.01 9.94 -3.88
C TYR A 20 -35.20 9.14 -3.28
N LYS A 21 -35.91 8.38 -4.11
CA LYS A 21 -36.90 7.37 -3.67
C LYS A 21 -36.54 5.96 -4.16
N LEU A 22 -35.51 5.35 -3.55
CA LEU A 22 -35.67 4.02 -2.91
C LEU A 22 -34.44 3.63 -2.05
N ILE A 23 -34.66 3.53 -0.75
CA ILE A 23 -33.68 3.01 0.23
C ILE A 23 -33.73 1.47 0.18
N ALA A 24 -33.25 0.90 -0.93
CA ALA A 24 -33.27 -0.55 -1.17
C ALA A 24 -32.12 -1.06 -2.06
N HIS A 25 -31.68 -0.27 -3.05
CA HIS A 25 -30.83 -0.79 -4.13
C HIS A 25 -29.31 -0.79 -3.85
N ASN A 26 -28.90 -0.36 -2.66
CA ASN A 26 -27.54 0.12 -2.36
C ASN A 26 -26.43 -0.95 -2.21
N LEU A 27 -26.74 -2.24 -2.40
CA LEU A 27 -25.73 -3.30 -2.46
C LEU A 27 -25.01 -3.38 -3.82
N LYS A 28 -25.56 -2.79 -4.88
CA LYS A 28 -25.12 -3.05 -6.27
C LYS A 28 -23.95 -2.19 -6.79
N TYR A 29 -23.51 -1.18 -6.02
CA TYR A 29 -22.42 -0.27 -6.43
C TYR A 29 -21.43 0.06 -5.29
N ARG A 30 -20.86 -0.96 -4.65
CA ARG A 30 -19.61 -0.74 -3.88
C ARG A 30 -18.52 -0.30 -4.85
N LYS A 31 -18.17 0.98 -4.87
CA LYS A 31 -16.94 1.48 -5.50
C LYS A 31 -15.76 0.90 -4.73
N LEU A 32 -15.13 -0.11 -5.30
CA LEU A 32 -14.00 -0.80 -4.73
C LEU A 32 -12.74 0.02 -5.05
N ILE A 33 -12.30 0.76 -4.03
CA ILE A 33 -11.18 1.71 -4.06
C ILE A 33 -10.03 1.17 -3.21
N ILE A 34 -8.81 1.25 -3.74
CA ILE A 34 -7.58 0.99 -2.97
C ILE A 34 -7.10 2.32 -2.39
N TYR A 35 -6.74 2.33 -1.11
CA TYR A 35 -6.23 3.50 -0.39
C TYR A 35 -4.76 3.27 -0.03
N VAL A 36 -3.85 4.00 -0.65
CA VAL A 36 -2.43 3.98 -0.27
C VAL A 36 -2.22 4.98 0.87
N ASN A 37 -1.76 4.49 2.02
CA ASN A 37 -1.51 5.33 3.19
C ASN A 37 -0.01 5.59 3.38
N GLN A 38 0.32 6.81 3.77
CA GLN A 38 1.70 7.21 4.06
C GLN A 38 2.42 6.34 5.10
N ASN A 39 1.70 5.67 6.02
CA ASN A 39 2.27 4.86 7.11
C ASN A 39 2.71 3.44 6.67
N GLY A 40 2.97 3.23 5.38
CA GLY A 40 3.48 1.97 4.83
C GLY A 40 2.42 0.85 4.71
N HIS A 41 1.14 1.20 4.58
CA HIS A 41 0.06 0.23 4.38
C HIS A 41 -0.95 0.64 3.31
N LEU A 42 -1.65 -0.34 2.72
CA LEU A 42 -2.78 -0.14 1.82
C LEU A 42 -4.03 -0.76 2.44
N THR A 43 -5.18 -0.11 2.32
CA THR A 43 -6.49 -0.66 2.74
C THR A 43 -7.52 -0.64 1.61
N PHE A 44 -8.48 -1.57 1.67
CA PHE A 44 -9.42 -1.86 0.57
C PHE A 44 -10.90 -1.60 0.93
N ASN A 45 -11.18 -1.11 2.13
CA ASN A 45 -12.53 -0.77 2.60
C ASN A 45 -12.59 0.60 3.32
N GLY A 46 -11.88 1.58 2.74
CA GLY A 46 -11.77 2.95 3.25
C GLY A 46 -10.34 3.31 3.66
N ALA A 47 -10.06 4.60 3.73
CA ALA A 47 -8.81 5.12 4.29
C ALA A 47 -8.68 4.75 5.78
N PHE A 48 -7.45 4.47 6.23
CA PHE A 48 -7.17 4.08 7.61
C PHE A 48 -5.95 4.82 8.13
N SER A 49 -6.16 5.69 9.12
CA SER A 49 -5.19 6.67 9.64
C SER A 49 -4.28 6.15 10.76
N SER A 50 -4.36 4.87 11.13
CA SER A 50 -3.50 4.32 12.19
C SER A 50 -2.04 4.28 11.74
N TYR A 51 -1.17 4.78 12.61
CA TYR A 51 0.29 4.74 12.49
C TYR A 51 0.92 3.68 13.39
N SER A 52 0.14 3.12 14.34
CA SER A 52 0.58 2.07 15.25
C SER A 52 0.31 0.70 14.63
N PRO A 53 1.33 -0.17 14.44
CA PRO A 53 1.15 -1.49 13.88
C PRO A 53 0.41 -2.41 14.85
N GLN A 54 -0.38 -3.31 14.27
CA GLN A 54 -0.97 -4.46 14.98
C GLN A 54 -0.31 -5.75 14.49
N ARG A 55 -0.34 -6.81 15.31
CA ARG A 55 0.06 -8.16 14.89
C ARG A 55 -1.03 -8.77 14.02
N PHE A 56 -0.63 -9.51 12.99
CA PHE A 56 -1.54 -10.40 12.25
C PHE A 56 -1.50 -11.80 12.90
N PRO A 57 -2.64 -12.52 13.01
CA PRO A 57 -3.98 -12.10 12.63
C PRO A 57 -4.54 -11.00 13.56
N MET A 58 -5.14 -9.97 12.96
CA MET A 58 -5.82 -8.86 13.64
C MET A 58 -7.25 -9.21 14.07
N TYR A 59 -7.88 -10.18 13.40
CA TYR A 59 -9.33 -10.46 13.46
C TYR A 59 -10.18 -9.20 13.22
N GLY A 60 -9.66 -8.28 12.41
CA GLY A 60 -10.27 -6.98 12.14
C GLY A 60 -11.28 -7.01 10.99
N THR A 61 -12.14 -5.99 10.93
CA THR A 61 -13.10 -5.78 9.85
C THR A 61 -12.46 -5.14 8.60
N ARG A 62 -11.15 -5.34 8.35
CA ARG A 62 -10.41 -4.65 7.30
C ARG A 62 -9.45 -5.55 6.54
N ASP A 63 -9.57 -5.46 5.22
CA ASP A 63 -8.59 -5.89 4.22
C ASP A 63 -7.40 -4.91 4.21
N ILE A 64 -6.19 -5.39 4.53
CA ILE A 64 -4.96 -4.59 4.69
C ILE A 64 -3.71 -5.28 4.12
N ILE A 65 -2.89 -4.54 3.40
CA ILE A 65 -1.52 -4.90 3.00
C ILE A 65 -0.57 -3.97 3.77
N ALA A 66 0.07 -4.44 4.82
CA ALA A 66 1.10 -3.71 5.54
C ALA A 66 2.47 -3.98 4.90
N VAL A 67 2.83 -3.15 3.93
CA VAL A 67 4.17 -3.14 3.31
C VAL A 67 5.24 -3.07 4.40
N PHE A 68 5.07 -2.12 5.31
CA PHE A 68 5.77 -2.02 6.58
C PHE A 68 5.08 -0.94 7.40
N TRP A 69 4.20 -1.34 8.33
CA TRP A 69 3.27 -0.43 9.00
C TRP A 69 3.95 0.31 10.15
N THR A 70 4.13 1.62 10.03
CA THR A 70 4.81 2.49 11.01
C THR A 70 4.45 3.96 10.84
N ASP A 71 4.71 4.80 11.84
CA ASP A 71 4.52 6.26 11.80
C ASP A 71 5.58 6.91 10.88
N LEU A 72 5.31 6.97 9.57
CA LEU A 72 6.21 7.57 8.57
C LEU A 72 5.93 9.08 8.42
N ASP A 73 6.99 9.87 8.20
CA ASP A 73 6.92 11.32 8.05
C ASP A 73 7.80 11.86 6.90
N ASN A 74 7.22 11.88 5.70
CA ASN A 74 7.87 12.44 4.51
C ASN A 74 7.95 13.98 4.50
N ARG A 75 7.43 14.68 5.52
CA ARG A 75 7.60 16.14 5.63
C ARG A 75 9.03 16.51 6.04
N VAL A 76 9.71 15.59 6.73
CA VAL A 76 11.10 15.75 7.21
C VAL A 76 12.09 15.31 6.12
N ASN A 77 12.02 14.06 5.68
CA ASN A 77 12.84 13.53 4.59
C ASN A 77 12.21 12.29 3.94
N GLY A 78 12.68 12.00 2.72
CA GLY A 78 12.13 10.97 1.85
C GLY A 78 10.82 11.38 1.20
N GLU A 79 10.40 10.62 0.20
CA GLU A 79 9.21 10.94 -0.59
C GLU A 79 8.38 9.69 -0.87
N ILE A 80 7.08 9.92 -1.13
CA ILE A 80 6.14 8.86 -1.51
C ILE A 80 5.88 9.00 -3.01
N TYR A 81 6.17 7.93 -3.73
CA TYR A 81 6.11 7.83 -5.17
C TYR A 81 5.06 6.78 -5.57
N TYR A 82 4.35 6.95 -6.69
CA TYR A 82 3.46 5.90 -7.22
C TYR A 82 3.30 5.96 -8.74
N ASN A 83 2.83 4.87 -9.36
CA ASN A 83 2.44 4.84 -10.78
C ASN A 83 1.55 3.62 -11.10
N GLN A 84 0.84 3.62 -12.25
CA GLN A 84 0.22 2.43 -12.84
C GLN A 84 0.67 2.23 -14.29
N TYR A 85 0.71 0.97 -14.73
CA TYR A 85 1.16 0.54 -16.04
C TYR A 85 0.17 -0.44 -16.66
N THR A 86 -0.07 -0.31 -17.97
CA THR A 86 -0.92 -1.19 -18.79
C THR A 86 -0.28 -1.57 -20.13
N SER A 87 0.83 -0.93 -20.50
CA SER A 87 1.64 -1.25 -21.68
C SER A 87 3.07 -0.70 -21.50
N SER A 88 3.98 -1.51 -20.95
CA SER A 88 5.39 -1.12 -20.74
C SER A 88 6.29 -2.34 -20.48
N SER A 89 7.60 -2.12 -20.43
CA SER A 89 8.57 -3.09 -19.91
C SER A 89 8.28 -3.56 -18.48
N VAL A 90 7.55 -2.78 -17.67
CA VAL A 90 7.14 -3.17 -16.31
C VAL A 90 6.16 -4.35 -16.34
N LEU A 91 5.27 -4.44 -17.36
CA LEU A 91 4.40 -5.60 -17.55
C LEU A 91 5.20 -6.83 -17.99
N GLN A 92 6.22 -6.64 -18.84
CA GLN A 92 7.11 -7.73 -19.25
C GLN A 92 7.93 -8.26 -18.07
N GLN A 93 8.51 -7.37 -17.26
CA GLN A 93 9.20 -7.73 -16.02
C GLN A 93 8.25 -8.46 -15.07
N ALA A 94 7.09 -7.89 -14.74
CA ALA A 94 6.08 -8.52 -13.88
C ALA A 94 5.62 -9.90 -14.41
N THR A 95 5.56 -10.08 -15.73
CA THR A 95 5.24 -11.36 -16.36
C THR A 95 6.36 -12.38 -16.19
N GLN A 96 7.62 -11.99 -16.43
CA GLN A 96 8.78 -12.86 -16.26
C GLN A 96 8.97 -13.26 -14.78
N ASP A 97 8.87 -12.27 -13.90
CA ASP A 97 8.89 -12.39 -12.45
C ASP A 97 7.86 -13.43 -11.97
N ILE A 98 6.56 -13.18 -12.19
CA ILE A 98 5.51 -14.06 -11.69
C ILE A 98 5.60 -15.48 -12.28
N ASN A 99 5.95 -15.66 -13.56
CA ASN A 99 6.14 -17.00 -14.13
C ASN A 99 7.38 -17.73 -13.56
N ARG A 100 8.40 -17.00 -13.11
CA ARG A 100 9.57 -17.56 -12.42
C ARG A 100 9.25 -18.01 -10.99
N TYR A 101 8.33 -17.32 -10.31
CA TYR A 101 8.01 -17.57 -8.90
C TYR A 101 6.85 -18.55 -8.71
N PHE A 102 5.94 -18.59 -9.70
CA PHE A 102 4.77 -19.45 -9.74
C PHE A 102 4.74 -20.20 -11.08
N PRO A 103 5.69 -21.14 -11.32
CA PRO A 103 5.76 -21.89 -12.56
C PRO A 103 4.48 -22.68 -12.81
N GLY A 104 4.12 -22.83 -14.08
CA GLY A 104 2.91 -23.55 -14.52
C GLY A 104 1.62 -22.71 -14.58
N LEU A 105 1.61 -21.45 -14.12
CA LEU A 105 0.43 -20.58 -14.26
C LEU A 105 0.22 -20.02 -15.68
N ASN A 106 1.26 -20.02 -16.53
CA ASN A 106 1.28 -19.38 -17.85
C ASN A 106 0.75 -17.94 -17.81
N PHE A 107 1.25 -17.18 -16.83
CA PHE A 107 0.76 -15.86 -16.48
C PHE A 107 1.14 -14.79 -17.52
N ASN A 108 0.33 -13.74 -17.63
CA ASN A 108 0.64 -12.55 -18.42
C ASN A 108 0.07 -11.31 -17.72
N ALA A 109 0.92 -10.36 -17.34
CA ALA A 109 0.50 -9.14 -16.65
C ALA A 109 -0.19 -8.18 -17.62
N ASN A 110 -1.43 -7.78 -17.31
CA ASN A 110 -2.19 -6.79 -18.08
C ASN A 110 -2.34 -5.44 -17.34
N TRP A 111 -1.99 -5.40 -16.06
CA TRP A 111 -1.97 -4.19 -15.24
C TRP A 111 -0.98 -4.36 -14.07
N VAL A 112 -0.24 -3.29 -13.78
CA VAL A 112 0.68 -3.23 -12.65
C VAL A 112 0.56 -1.85 -11.98
N PHE A 113 0.27 -1.80 -10.68
CA PHE A 113 0.40 -0.58 -9.87
C PHE A 113 1.61 -0.66 -8.95
N VAL A 114 2.21 0.48 -8.67
CA VAL A 114 3.40 0.66 -7.82
C VAL A 114 3.13 1.80 -6.83
N ALA A 115 3.43 1.58 -5.54
CA ALA A 115 3.54 2.61 -4.51
C ALA A 115 4.83 2.41 -3.72
N THR A 116 5.66 3.44 -3.61
CA THR A 116 7.02 3.41 -3.06
C THR A 116 7.14 4.52 -2.02
N TRP A 117 7.61 4.19 -0.82
CA TRP A 117 8.05 5.15 0.19
C TRP A 117 9.58 5.08 0.16
N TYR A 118 10.26 6.14 -0.26
CA TYR A 118 11.71 6.12 -0.50
C TYR A 118 12.43 7.06 0.46
N GLU A 119 13.37 6.51 1.23
CA GLU A 119 14.17 7.19 2.26
C GLU A 119 13.34 7.98 3.31
N VAL A 120 12.10 7.55 3.57
CA VAL A 120 11.16 8.24 4.46
C VAL A 120 11.55 8.05 5.93
N ALA A 121 11.48 9.11 6.73
CA ALA A 121 11.75 9.07 8.17
C ALA A 121 10.61 8.46 9.00
N TYR A 122 10.95 8.04 10.21
CA TYR A 122 9.99 7.78 11.29
C TYR A 122 9.63 9.09 12.02
N TYR A 123 8.38 9.25 12.41
CA TYR A 123 7.99 10.24 13.39
C TYR A 123 8.29 9.73 14.82
N PRO A 124 8.87 10.55 15.73
CA PRO A 124 9.47 11.86 15.54
C PRO A 124 10.98 11.82 15.20
N THR A 125 11.55 10.64 14.97
CA THR A 125 13.00 10.40 14.85
C THR A 125 13.55 10.80 13.46
N THR A 126 13.96 12.07 13.35
CA THR A 126 14.61 12.65 12.16
C THR A 126 15.89 11.90 11.77
N GLY A 127 16.32 12.02 10.50
CA GLY A 127 17.54 11.41 9.98
C GLY A 127 17.46 9.90 9.73
N THR A 128 16.39 9.23 10.19
CA THR A 128 16.05 7.88 9.77
C THR A 128 15.67 7.84 8.29
N ARG A 129 15.99 6.74 7.61
CA ARG A 129 15.64 6.50 6.20
C ARG A 129 15.07 5.10 6.03
N THR A 130 13.87 5.03 5.48
CA THR A 130 13.18 3.77 5.19
C THR A 130 12.64 3.77 3.77
N THR A 131 13.06 2.77 3.02
CA THR A 131 12.81 2.60 1.58
C THR A 131 12.07 1.29 1.36
N ILE A 132 10.76 1.39 1.16
CA ILE A 132 9.81 0.29 0.99
C ILE A 132 8.93 0.51 -0.25
N GLN A 133 8.36 -0.55 -0.82
CA GLN A 133 7.40 -0.43 -1.94
C GLN A 133 6.34 -1.53 -1.88
N ALA A 134 5.12 -1.24 -2.32
CA ALA A 134 4.14 -2.21 -2.80
C ALA A 134 4.09 -2.18 -4.35
N VAL A 135 3.98 -3.34 -4.97
CA VAL A 135 3.50 -3.51 -6.35
C VAL A 135 2.25 -4.39 -6.27
N LEU A 136 1.22 -4.05 -7.04
CA LEU A 136 0.04 -4.88 -7.26
C LEU A 136 0.03 -5.28 -8.72
N ILE A 137 0.02 -6.58 -9.01
CA ILE A 137 0.06 -7.13 -10.37
C ILE A 137 -1.26 -7.84 -10.64
N SER A 138 -1.85 -7.62 -11.82
CA SER A 138 -3.04 -8.33 -12.31
C SER A 138 -2.80 -8.90 -13.72
N GLY A 139 -3.40 -10.05 -13.99
CA GLY A 139 -3.33 -10.72 -15.30
C GLY A 139 -4.38 -11.81 -15.44
N GLY A 140 -5.41 -11.52 -16.24
CA GLY A 140 -6.56 -12.42 -16.40
C GLY A 140 -7.31 -12.64 -15.09
N GLN A 141 -7.26 -13.88 -14.59
CA GLN A 141 -7.87 -14.29 -13.32
C GLN A 141 -6.92 -14.23 -12.11
N TYR A 142 -5.63 -13.96 -12.33
CA TYR A 142 -4.60 -14.00 -11.30
C TYR A 142 -4.24 -12.61 -10.78
N SER A 143 -3.88 -12.50 -9.50
CA SER A 143 -3.46 -11.25 -8.89
C SER A 143 -2.45 -11.48 -7.76
N PHE A 144 -1.44 -10.61 -7.71
CA PHE A 144 -0.26 -10.76 -6.83
C PHE A 144 0.09 -9.43 -6.17
N VAL A 145 0.72 -9.49 -5.00
CA VAL A 145 1.34 -8.34 -4.34
C VAL A 145 2.84 -8.55 -4.18
N LEU A 146 3.61 -7.48 -4.26
CA LEU A 146 5.05 -7.43 -4.01
C LEU A 146 5.33 -6.29 -3.00
N MET A 147 5.65 -6.58 -1.73
CA MET A 147 6.11 -5.63 -0.69
C MET A 147 7.62 -5.76 -0.49
N ASN A 148 8.32 -4.66 -0.32
CA ASN A 148 9.65 -4.61 -0.90
C ASN A 148 10.63 -3.85 0.00
N TYR A 149 11.86 -4.33 0.15
CA TYR A 149 12.74 -3.88 1.24
C TYR A 149 14.11 -3.40 0.77
N GLY A 150 14.31 -2.08 0.80
CA GLY A 150 15.59 -1.42 0.53
C GLY A 150 16.42 -1.23 1.81
N ILE A 151 16.88 0.00 2.07
CA ILE A 151 17.38 0.40 3.39
C ILE A 151 16.17 0.61 4.31
N ILE A 152 16.21 0.11 5.54
CA ILE A 152 15.18 0.35 6.56
C ILE A 152 15.88 0.69 7.87
N ALA A 153 15.55 1.83 8.48
CA ALA A 153 16.10 2.24 9.76
C ALA A 153 15.66 1.30 10.91
N LEU A 154 16.51 1.11 11.91
CA LEU A 154 16.31 0.16 13.02
C LEU A 154 15.03 0.45 13.80
N THR A 155 14.12 -0.54 13.85
CA THR A 155 12.88 -0.55 14.65
C THR A 155 12.24 -1.94 14.63
N THR A 156 11.23 -2.18 15.46
CA THR A 156 10.59 -3.48 15.70
C THR A 156 9.14 -3.53 15.21
N HIS A 157 8.87 -3.05 13.99
CA HIS A 157 7.51 -2.92 13.43
C HIS A 157 7.08 -4.16 12.61
N ASN A 158 5.86 -4.12 12.02
CA ASN A 158 5.22 -5.26 11.34
C ASN A 158 5.25 -5.12 9.80
N ALA A 159 5.30 -6.26 9.10
CA ALA A 159 5.05 -6.33 7.66
C ALA A 159 4.31 -7.63 7.28
N GLY A 160 3.48 -7.58 6.24
CA GLY A 160 2.61 -8.68 5.80
C GLY A 160 1.24 -8.22 5.32
N TYR A 161 0.24 -9.10 5.37
CA TYR A 161 -1.14 -8.76 5.01
C TYR A 161 -2.15 -9.48 5.90
N ASP A 162 -3.37 -8.96 5.90
CA ASP A 162 -4.52 -9.51 6.60
C ASP A 162 -5.82 -9.20 5.83
N THR A 163 -6.84 -10.03 6.02
CA THR A 163 -8.16 -9.84 5.40
C THR A 163 -9.24 -9.61 6.45
N GLU A 164 -10.43 -9.24 6.00
CA GLU A 164 -11.63 -9.22 6.84
C GLU A 164 -11.79 -10.54 7.62
N ASN A 165 -11.90 -10.42 8.95
CA ASN A 165 -11.92 -11.49 9.96
C ASN A 165 -10.67 -12.41 9.99
N SER A 166 -9.54 -11.97 9.41
CA SER A 166 -8.31 -12.76 9.26
C SER A 166 -8.48 -14.12 8.60
N THR A 167 -9.42 -14.19 7.65
CA THR A 167 -9.69 -15.38 6.82
C THR A 167 -8.45 -15.82 6.02
N HIS A 168 -7.58 -14.88 5.64
CA HIS A 168 -6.25 -15.13 5.11
C HIS A 168 -5.30 -14.05 5.64
N HIS A 169 -4.17 -14.46 6.25
CA HIS A 169 -3.16 -13.53 6.74
C HIS A 169 -1.76 -14.09 6.54
N PHE A 170 -0.76 -13.21 6.57
CA PHE A 170 0.65 -13.59 6.68
C PHE A 170 1.43 -12.52 7.41
N THR A 171 2.34 -12.95 8.28
CA THR A 171 3.30 -12.09 8.97
C THR A 171 4.68 -12.41 8.42
N ILE A 172 5.41 -11.39 7.93
CA ILE A 172 6.78 -11.61 7.45
C ILE A 172 7.67 -11.98 8.64
N PRO A 173 8.46 -13.08 8.56
CA PRO A 173 9.34 -13.50 9.64
C PRO A 173 10.25 -12.37 10.13
N GLY A 174 10.43 -12.32 11.45
CA GLY A 174 11.15 -11.23 12.11
C GLY A 174 10.30 -10.01 12.48
N SER A 175 9.04 -9.89 12.03
CA SER A 175 8.12 -8.82 12.46
C SER A 175 7.99 -8.75 13.99
N PHE A 176 8.05 -7.54 14.55
CA PHE A 176 8.13 -7.30 16.00
C PHE A 176 9.28 -8.03 16.73
N SER A 177 10.42 -8.24 16.05
CA SER A 177 11.69 -8.65 16.68
C SER A 177 12.78 -7.60 16.46
N ASN A 178 13.85 -7.67 17.25
CA ASN A 178 15.03 -6.80 17.08
C ASN A 178 15.76 -6.99 15.75
N ASN A 179 15.42 -8.04 14.98
CA ASN A 179 15.97 -8.31 13.63
C ASN A 179 14.96 -8.00 12.51
N ALA A 180 13.86 -7.28 12.79
CA ALA A 180 12.88 -6.90 11.76
C ALA A 180 13.51 -6.03 10.66
N THR A 181 14.25 -4.98 11.05
CA THR A 181 14.81 -3.97 10.14
C THR A 181 16.29 -3.70 10.43
N GLY A 182 16.95 -2.89 9.59
CA GLY A 182 18.40 -2.68 9.58
C GLY A 182 19.11 -3.38 8.42
N ILE A 183 20.44 -3.24 8.36
CA ILE A 183 21.27 -3.65 7.21
C ILE A 183 21.25 -5.17 6.97
N TYR A 184 21.27 -5.98 8.03
CA TYR A 184 21.33 -7.45 7.98
C TYR A 184 20.03 -8.11 8.46
N SER A 185 18.90 -7.46 8.19
CA SER A 185 17.60 -7.77 8.80
C SER A 185 16.77 -8.82 8.07
N ALA A 186 15.80 -9.41 8.77
CA ALA A 186 14.88 -10.41 8.24
C ALA A 186 14.04 -9.87 7.06
N PHE A 187 13.63 -8.60 7.07
CA PHE A 187 12.91 -8.01 5.93
C PHE A 187 13.82 -7.77 4.73
N ARG A 188 15.06 -7.31 4.95
CA ARG A 188 16.01 -6.95 3.87
C ARG A 188 16.77 -8.13 3.26
N LEU A 189 17.11 -9.14 4.06
CA LEU A 189 17.81 -10.34 3.60
C LEU A 189 16.86 -11.50 3.28
N GLY A 190 15.75 -11.59 4.01
CA GLY A 190 14.84 -12.74 3.92
C GLY A 190 14.02 -12.77 2.64
N SER A 191 13.54 -13.98 2.34
CA SER A 191 12.77 -14.30 1.14
C SER A 191 12.13 -15.69 1.23
N ASN A 192 11.19 -15.99 0.33
CA ASN A 192 10.93 -17.36 -0.12
C ASN A 192 10.87 -17.53 -1.66
N VAL A 193 11.39 -16.54 -2.43
CA VAL A 193 11.69 -16.61 -3.89
C VAL A 193 13.17 -16.84 -4.19
N ASN A 194 14.04 -16.69 -3.19
CA ASN A 194 15.49 -16.76 -3.32
C ASN A 194 16.11 -15.57 -4.08
N VAL A 195 15.57 -14.37 -3.84
CA VAL A 195 16.24 -13.08 -4.06
C VAL A 195 16.09 -12.28 -2.76
N PRO A 196 17.08 -11.51 -2.25
CA PRO A 196 16.92 -10.82 -0.95
C PRO A 196 15.95 -9.64 -0.98
N GLY A 197 15.13 -9.50 0.07
CA GLY A 197 14.23 -8.35 0.31
C GLY A 197 12.78 -8.55 -0.17
N ARG A 198 12.30 -9.81 -0.17
CA ARG A 198 11.34 -10.35 -1.18
C ARG A 198 10.52 -11.58 -0.69
N TRP A 199 9.28 -11.45 -0.16
CA TRP A 199 8.62 -12.36 0.86
C TRP A 199 7.08 -12.77 0.68
N ALA A 200 6.45 -12.83 -0.52
CA ALA A 200 5.01 -12.53 -0.85
C ALA A 200 3.93 -13.62 -0.96
N PHE A 201 2.82 -13.24 -1.65
CA PHE A 201 1.47 -13.77 -1.73
C PHE A 201 0.84 -13.59 -3.15
N ARG A 202 0.41 -14.72 -3.73
CA ARG A 202 -0.72 -14.76 -4.67
C ARG A 202 -2.01 -14.50 -3.88
N ILE A 203 -2.87 -13.62 -4.40
CA ILE A 203 -4.00 -13.00 -3.67
C ILE A 203 -5.33 -12.96 -4.45
N ASP A 204 -5.39 -13.55 -5.65
CA ASP A 204 -6.66 -13.93 -6.28
C ASP A 204 -7.35 -15.06 -5.50
N LEU A 205 -6.57 -16.06 -5.07
CA LEU A 205 -6.96 -17.20 -4.22
C LEU A 205 -5.91 -17.32 -3.09
N GLY A 206 -6.33 -17.25 -1.83
CA GLY A 206 -5.43 -16.89 -0.72
C GLY A 206 -4.40 -17.94 -0.27
N SER A 207 -3.18 -17.90 -0.81
CA SER A 207 -1.98 -18.51 -0.17
C SER A 207 -0.62 -18.13 -0.80
N ARG A 208 0.34 -17.71 0.05
CA ARG A 208 1.79 -18.05 0.04
C ARG A 208 2.59 -18.02 -1.33
N GLY A 209 3.32 -16.95 -1.74
CA GLY A 209 4.40 -16.94 -2.81
C GLY A 209 4.83 -15.56 -3.43
N PRO A 210 6.09 -15.26 -3.87
CA PRO A 210 6.91 -14.16 -3.23
C PRO A 210 7.26 -12.71 -3.87
N LEU A 211 7.83 -11.70 -3.11
CA LEU A 211 7.77 -10.16 -3.32
C LEU A 211 8.97 -9.52 -4.09
N TYR A 212 8.91 -8.29 -4.68
CA TYR A 212 9.95 -7.67 -5.59
C TYR A 212 10.08 -6.07 -5.68
N PRO A 213 11.10 -5.37 -5.06
CA PRO A 213 11.47 -3.88 -5.07
C PRO A 213 12.03 -3.18 -6.36
N ILE A 214 12.19 -1.82 -6.54
CA ILE A 214 11.65 -0.48 -6.04
C ILE A 214 11.84 0.64 -7.12
N ALA A 215 10.82 1.50 -7.42
CA ALA A 215 10.90 2.79 -8.19
C ALA A 215 9.56 3.62 -8.18
N GLY A 216 9.47 4.83 -8.78
CA GLY A 216 8.19 5.56 -9.02
C GLY A 216 8.27 7.07 -9.41
N THR A 217 7.16 7.82 -9.30
CA THR A 217 7.05 9.31 -9.44
C THR A 217 6.49 9.98 -8.16
N THR A 218 7.10 11.06 -7.64
CA THR A 218 6.76 11.71 -6.34
C THR A 218 5.41 12.43 -6.31
N SER A 219 4.75 12.46 -5.13
CA SER A 219 3.73 13.47 -4.81
C SER A 219 4.33 14.89 -4.78
N PRO A 220 3.63 15.94 -5.29
CA PRO A 220 4.03 17.33 -5.12
C PRO A 220 3.91 17.83 -3.67
N ARG A 221 4.80 18.75 -3.27
CA ARG A 221 4.98 19.22 -1.88
C ARG A 221 4.00 20.33 -1.43
N LEU A 222 2.75 20.33 -1.92
CA LEU A 222 1.76 21.39 -1.65
C LEU A 222 0.59 20.91 -0.79
N ASP A 223 0.34 21.69 0.27
CA ASP A 223 -0.75 21.74 1.27
C ASP A 223 -1.32 20.43 1.86
N ASP A 224 -1.68 19.41 1.08
CA ASP A 224 -2.16 18.11 1.60
C ASP A 224 -1.43 16.86 1.06
N GLY A 225 -0.55 17.03 0.06
CA GLY A 225 0.28 15.96 -0.53
C GLY A 225 -0.49 14.78 -1.17
N SER A 226 -1.80 14.92 -1.39
CA SER A 226 -2.69 13.84 -1.82
C SER A 226 -2.94 13.86 -3.34
N SER A 227 -3.23 12.70 -3.92
CA SER A 227 -3.51 12.60 -5.36
C SER A 227 -4.93 13.07 -5.70
N PRO A 228 -5.23 13.42 -6.96
CA PRO A 228 -6.59 13.27 -7.47
C PRO A 228 -7.02 11.79 -7.44
N LEU A 229 -8.31 11.50 -7.58
CA LEU A 229 -8.76 10.11 -7.74
C LEU A 229 -8.32 9.57 -9.10
N ILE A 230 -7.65 8.42 -9.08
CA ILE A 230 -7.07 7.81 -10.27
C ILE A 230 -7.96 6.62 -10.69
N PRO A 231 -8.59 6.65 -11.88
CA PRO A 231 -9.27 5.48 -12.41
C PRO A 231 -8.24 4.41 -12.78
N LEU A 232 -8.51 3.15 -12.43
CA LEU A 232 -7.72 2.02 -12.91
C LEU A 232 -8.19 1.65 -14.31
N GLN A 233 -7.26 1.55 -15.25
CA GLN A 233 -7.56 1.19 -16.64
C GLN A 233 -8.00 -0.28 -16.81
N ARG A 234 -7.74 -1.12 -15.80
CA ARG A 234 -8.23 -2.49 -15.66
C ARG A 234 -8.65 -2.73 -14.20
N PRO A 235 -9.65 -3.58 -13.93
CA PRO A 235 -9.96 -3.97 -12.56
C PRO A 235 -8.84 -4.81 -11.93
N PHE A 236 -8.53 -4.54 -10.66
CA PHE A 236 -7.62 -5.33 -9.82
C PHE A 236 -8.43 -6.23 -8.88
N VAL A 237 -8.09 -7.51 -8.74
CA VAL A 237 -8.83 -8.42 -7.85
C VAL A 237 -8.05 -8.67 -6.56
N TYR A 238 -8.70 -8.36 -5.43
CA TYR A 238 -8.20 -8.65 -4.08
C TYR A 238 -9.16 -9.63 -3.40
N PHE A 239 -8.75 -10.89 -3.20
CA PHE A 239 -9.56 -11.94 -2.56
C PHE A 239 -11.01 -12.01 -3.11
N GLY A 240 -11.15 -12.09 -4.44
CA GLY A 240 -12.44 -12.16 -5.13
C GLY A 240 -13.22 -10.83 -5.25
N ARG A 241 -12.78 -9.73 -4.64
CA ARG A 241 -13.38 -8.39 -4.76
C ARG A 241 -12.64 -7.60 -5.86
N SER A 242 -13.37 -6.92 -6.75
CA SER A 242 -12.80 -6.30 -7.97
C SER A 242 -12.77 -4.76 -7.93
N TYR A 243 -11.58 -4.17 -7.86
CA TYR A 243 -11.27 -2.77 -7.60
C TYR A 243 -11.01 -2.00 -8.90
N SER A 244 -11.57 -0.81 -9.05
CA SER A 244 -11.50 -0.03 -10.31
C SER A 244 -10.97 1.40 -10.15
N GLN A 245 -10.65 1.83 -8.93
CA GLN A 245 -10.14 3.17 -8.62
C GLN A 245 -9.09 3.12 -7.51
N ILE A 246 -8.14 4.05 -7.50
CA ILE A 246 -7.10 4.18 -6.46
C ILE A 246 -6.92 5.64 -6.04
N TYR A 247 -6.53 5.84 -4.78
CA TYR A 247 -6.28 7.15 -4.17
C TYR A 247 -5.05 7.08 -3.27
N VAL A 248 -4.22 8.13 -3.27
CA VAL A 248 -3.00 8.24 -2.47
C VAL A 248 -3.11 9.44 -1.55
N CYS A 249 -2.97 9.23 -0.23
CA CYS A 249 -3.09 10.28 0.78
C CYS A 249 -1.72 10.74 1.28
N GLY A 250 -1.51 12.06 1.30
CA GLY A 250 -0.42 12.72 2.04
C GLY A 250 -0.84 13.19 3.44
N LEU A 251 0.00 14.01 4.06
CA LEU A 251 -0.24 14.70 5.33
C LEU A 251 -0.39 16.20 5.10
N LEU A 252 -1.31 16.85 5.83
CA LEU A 252 -1.47 18.30 5.84
C LEU A 252 -0.17 19.02 6.26
N SER A 253 0.24 20.00 5.44
CA SER A 253 1.24 21.00 5.79
C SER A 253 0.57 22.23 6.39
N ASN A 254 0.39 22.24 7.72
CA ASN A 254 -0.12 23.42 8.43
C ASN A 254 0.98 24.50 8.53
N HIS A 255 1.13 25.32 7.48
CA HIS A 255 1.95 26.53 7.50
C HIS A 255 1.42 27.56 8.49
N TRP A 256 1.89 27.51 9.73
CA TRP A 256 1.68 28.56 10.72
C TRP A 256 2.62 29.73 10.44
N ASN A 257 2.12 30.74 9.72
CA ASN A 257 2.76 32.04 9.64
C ASN A 257 2.79 32.69 11.03
N SER A 258 3.95 32.67 11.67
CA SER A 258 4.23 33.48 12.86
C SER A 258 4.35 34.95 12.47
N LYS A 259 3.21 35.66 12.37
CA LYS A 259 3.22 37.11 12.48
C LYS A 259 3.61 37.46 13.91
N SER A 260 4.84 37.90 14.10
CA SER A 260 5.27 38.58 15.31
C SER A 260 4.46 39.86 15.50
N THR A 261 3.89 40.01 16.70
CA THR A 261 3.62 41.32 17.31
C THR A 261 4.94 41.94 17.75
#